data_AF-A0A8H6AJT6-F1
#
_entry.id   AF-A0A8H6AJT6-F1
#
_cell.length_a   1.000
_cell.length_b   1.000
_cell.length_c   1.000
_cell.angle_alpha   90.00
_cell.angle_beta   90.00
_cell.angle_gamma   90.00
#
_symmetry.space_group_name_H-M   'P 1'
#
loop_
_entity.id
_entity.type
_entity.pdbx_description
1 polymer ?
#
loop_
_entity_poly.entity_id
_entity_poly.type
_entity_poly.pdbx_seq_one_letter_code
_entity_poly.pdbx_strand_id
1 'polypeptide(L)'
;MQKSLISLFALVSSAMAVERSVVVGGSGLTFVPNALTVQVGDTVKFQFFGNHSVAQSTYDSPCIPSDHAPIFSGVISGPDPSSNDPTPTFIMDTHVNGTLWLYCSVSDHCQKGMSMEIIVGNNPDASQTLDEYQVAAAKVAKAIAPDTVEGGTVGPQSGSTSNTDGTSSASASSTGTVTAVSGNTTATTTALSTTFTSKASTVTATKSGESGSASATGTAATVTATGAASKQAVALGFAGIAGGLALMI
;
A
#
# COMPACT_ATOMS: atom_id res chain seq x y z
N MET A 1 -30.31 20.75 -54.29
CA MET A 1 -30.36 20.65 -52.81
C MET A 1 -29.70 19.33 -52.41
N GLN A 2 -28.40 19.31 -52.13
CA GLN A 2 -27.70 18.09 -51.70
C GLN A 2 -27.19 18.33 -50.28
N LYS A 3 -27.86 17.71 -49.31
CA LYS A 3 -27.56 17.81 -47.89
C LYS A 3 -26.37 16.89 -47.61
N SER A 4 -25.22 17.48 -47.33
CA SER A 4 -24.02 16.75 -46.91
C SER A 4 -24.23 16.24 -45.48
N LEU A 5 -24.23 14.92 -45.32
CA LEU A 5 -24.26 14.24 -44.02
C LEU A 5 -22.80 14.02 -43.60
N ILE A 6 -22.31 14.85 -42.68
CA ILE A 6 -21.01 14.64 -42.03
C ILE A 6 -21.20 13.51 -41.01
N SER A 7 -20.72 12.32 -41.35
CA SER A 7 -20.69 11.18 -40.44
C SER A 7 -19.51 11.35 -39.48
N LEU A 8 -19.82 11.68 -38.23
CA LEU A 8 -18.84 11.81 -37.15
C LEU A 8 -18.52 10.42 -36.60
N PHE A 9 -17.40 9.83 -37.03
CA PHE A 9 -16.86 8.62 -36.40
C PHE A 9 -16.27 8.99 -35.04
N ALA A 10 -16.99 8.68 -33.95
CA ALA A 10 -16.44 8.75 -32.61
C ALA A 10 -15.44 7.61 -32.41
N LEU A 11 -14.15 7.95 -32.40
CA LEU A 11 -13.09 7.03 -32.00
C LEU A 11 -13.17 6.85 -30.48
N VAL A 12 -13.80 5.77 -30.03
CA VAL A 12 -13.72 5.35 -28.63
C VAL A 12 -12.30 4.85 -28.39
N SER A 13 -11.54 5.59 -27.57
CA SER A 13 -10.24 5.14 -27.07
C SER A 13 -10.52 4.18 -25.92
N SER A 14 -10.46 2.88 -26.19
CA SER A 14 -10.55 1.85 -25.17
C SER A 14 -9.19 1.75 -24.46
N ALA A 15 -9.10 2.26 -23.23
CA ALA A 15 -7.93 2.03 -22.38
C ALA A 15 -7.89 0.54 -21.99
N MET A 16 -6.87 -0.17 -22.45
CA MET A 16 -6.61 -1.55 -22.05
C MET A 16 -5.82 -1.52 -20.75
N ALA A 17 -6.27 -2.24 -19.72
CA ALA A 17 -5.46 -2.50 -18.54
C ALA A 17 -4.21 -3.29 -18.94
N VAL A 18 -3.03 -2.81 -18.56
CA VAL A 18 -1.74 -3.45 -18.88
C VAL A 18 -1.26 -4.25 -17.67
N GLU A 19 -0.77 -5.47 -17.91
CA GLU A 19 -0.07 -6.24 -16.89
C GLU A 19 1.43 -5.91 -16.90
N ARG A 20 1.99 -5.60 -15.73
CA ARG A 20 3.41 -5.34 -15.51
C ARG A 20 4.01 -6.43 -14.63
N SER A 21 5.04 -7.10 -15.14
CA SER A 21 5.69 -8.19 -14.41
C SER A 21 6.87 -7.68 -13.58
N VAL A 22 6.98 -8.18 -12.35
CA VAL A 22 8.11 -7.98 -11.43
C VAL A 22 8.62 -9.35 -10.98
N VAL A 23 9.92 -9.58 -11.11
CA VAL A 23 10.58 -10.74 -10.51
C VAL A 23 10.87 -10.42 -9.05
N VAL A 24 10.46 -11.31 -8.14
CA VAL A 24 10.75 -11.22 -6.71
C VAL A 24 11.80 -12.26 -6.38
N GLY A 25 12.97 -11.80 -5.98
CA GLY A 25 14.14 -12.64 -5.78
C GLY A 25 14.89 -12.89 -7.08
N GLY A 26 15.07 -14.17 -7.43
CA GLY A 26 15.85 -14.61 -8.58
C GLY A 26 17.29 -14.90 -8.15
N SER A 27 18.26 -14.15 -8.67
CA SER A 27 19.66 -14.31 -8.28
C SER A 27 20.07 -13.53 -7.01
N GLY A 28 19.13 -12.90 -6.29
CA GLY A 28 19.45 -12.09 -5.12
C GLY A 28 18.23 -11.57 -4.34
N LEU A 29 18.47 -10.67 -3.40
CA LEU A 29 17.46 -10.05 -2.53
C LEU A 29 16.88 -8.80 -3.19
N THR A 30 16.11 -8.96 -4.27
CA THR A 30 15.70 -7.82 -5.10
C THR A 30 14.31 -7.98 -5.71
N PHE A 31 13.73 -6.85 -6.09
CA PHE A 31 12.60 -6.76 -7.01
C PHE A 31 13.14 -6.30 -8.38
N VAL A 32 12.75 -6.96 -9.47
CA VAL A 32 13.21 -6.59 -10.82
C VAL A 32 12.03 -6.41 -11.77
N PRO A 33 11.74 -5.18 -12.23
CA PRO A 33 12.35 -3.92 -11.79
C PRO A 33 11.96 -3.55 -10.34
N ASN A 34 12.78 -2.75 -9.66
CA ASN A 34 12.50 -2.20 -8.33
C ASN A 34 11.86 -0.80 -8.38
N ALA A 35 11.72 -0.21 -9.55
CA ALA A 35 10.97 1.02 -9.76
C ALA A 35 10.07 0.82 -10.98
N LEU A 36 8.79 1.12 -10.82
CA LEU A 36 7.78 0.89 -11.86
C LEU A 36 6.79 2.06 -11.91
N THR A 37 6.48 2.54 -13.11
CA THR A 37 5.35 3.46 -13.32
C THR A 37 4.25 2.71 -14.04
N VAL A 38 3.03 2.80 -13.51
CA VAL A 38 1.81 2.16 -14.02
C VAL A 38 0.64 3.16 -14.02
N GLN A 39 -0.43 2.85 -14.74
CA GLN A 39 -1.65 3.65 -14.74
C GLN A 39 -2.70 3.01 -13.83
N VAL A 40 -3.64 3.82 -13.31
CA VAL A 40 -4.80 3.28 -12.59
C VAL A 40 -5.56 2.30 -13.49
N GLY A 41 -5.83 1.11 -12.96
CA GLY A 41 -6.46 -0.01 -13.66
C GLY A 41 -5.47 -1.04 -14.21
N ASP A 42 -4.16 -0.75 -14.19
CA ASP A 42 -3.13 -1.74 -14.52
C ASP A 42 -2.99 -2.78 -13.42
N THR A 43 -2.40 -3.92 -13.76
CA THR A 43 -2.09 -4.99 -12.82
C THR A 43 -0.59 -5.18 -12.69
N VAL A 44 -0.13 -5.56 -11.50
CA VAL A 44 1.27 -5.90 -11.23
C VAL A 44 1.37 -7.35 -10.82
N LYS A 45 2.06 -8.15 -11.64
CA LYS A 45 2.30 -9.58 -11.43
C LYS A 45 3.71 -9.80 -10.87
N PHE A 46 3.76 -10.20 -9.62
CA PHE A 46 4.97 -10.62 -8.94
C PHE A 46 5.21 -12.11 -9.18
N GLN A 47 6.41 -12.48 -9.62
CA GLN A 47 6.85 -13.86 -9.88
C GLN A 47 7.97 -14.21 -8.90
N PHE A 48 7.74 -15.20 -8.04
CA PHE A 48 8.62 -15.48 -6.91
C PHE A 48 9.65 -16.57 -7.23
N PHE A 49 10.92 -16.30 -6.93
CA PHE A 49 12.01 -17.27 -6.95
C PHE A 49 12.74 -17.21 -5.60
N GLY A 50 12.80 -18.34 -4.88
CA GLY A 50 13.25 -18.35 -3.49
C GLY A 50 12.17 -17.92 -2.49
N ASN A 51 12.55 -17.65 -1.24
CA ASN A 51 11.63 -17.33 -0.16
C ASN A 51 11.54 -15.82 0.06
N HIS A 52 10.45 -15.21 -0.41
CA HIS A 52 10.26 -13.75 -0.38
C HIS A 52 8.80 -13.38 -0.15
N SER A 53 8.54 -12.09 0.00
CA SER A 53 7.21 -11.52 0.16
C SER A 53 7.14 -10.14 -0.50
N VAL A 54 5.91 -9.71 -0.78
CA VAL A 54 5.55 -8.34 -1.11
C VAL A 54 4.69 -7.84 0.03
N ALA A 55 5.17 -6.85 0.78
CA ALA A 55 4.43 -6.18 1.84
C ALA A 55 4.51 -4.66 1.62
N GLN A 56 3.46 -3.93 1.98
CA GLN A 56 3.43 -2.48 1.82
C GLN A 56 3.74 -1.75 3.14
N SER A 57 4.58 -0.73 3.04
CA SER A 57 4.93 0.23 4.10
C SER A 57 4.51 1.65 3.69
N THR A 58 4.90 2.64 4.50
CA THR A 58 4.98 4.03 4.07
C THR A 58 6.43 4.41 3.75
N TYR A 59 6.63 5.52 3.05
CA TYR A 59 7.96 6.08 2.81
C TYR A 59 8.75 6.29 4.11
N ASP A 60 8.10 6.92 5.09
CA ASP A 60 8.72 7.34 6.36
C ASP A 60 8.95 6.18 7.34
N SER A 61 8.39 4.99 7.08
CA SER A 61 8.50 3.82 7.97
C SER A 61 8.83 2.57 7.16
N PRO A 62 10.04 2.51 6.57
CA PRO A 62 10.45 1.38 5.76
C PRO A 62 10.48 0.07 6.58
N CYS A 63 10.26 -1.05 5.91
CA CYS A 63 10.26 -2.40 6.49
C CYS A 63 9.20 -2.67 7.58
N ILE A 64 8.33 -1.71 7.87
CA ILE A 64 7.23 -1.81 8.82
C ILE A 64 5.92 -1.73 8.04
N PRO A 65 4.96 -2.64 8.27
CA PRO A 65 3.64 -2.57 7.66
C PRO A 65 3.00 -1.21 7.89
N SER A 66 2.42 -0.65 6.86
CA SER A 66 1.59 0.56 7.05
C SER A 66 0.27 0.18 7.73
N ASP A 67 -0.15 0.98 8.71
CA ASP A 67 -1.40 0.81 9.46
C ASP A 67 -2.66 0.90 8.57
N HIS A 68 -2.48 1.33 7.32
CA HIS A 68 -3.52 1.56 6.34
C HIS A 68 -3.28 0.79 5.03
N ALA A 69 -2.40 -0.22 5.03
CA ALA A 69 -1.93 -0.88 3.81
C ALA A 69 -2.30 -2.36 3.72
N PRO A 70 -3.38 -2.70 3.01
CA PRO A 70 -3.86 -4.06 2.83
C PRO A 70 -3.07 -4.86 1.78
N ILE A 71 -1.82 -4.51 1.43
CA ILE A 71 -1.04 -5.32 0.48
C ILE A 71 -0.06 -6.20 1.24
N PHE A 72 -0.34 -7.50 1.23
CA PHE A 72 0.60 -8.52 1.65
C PHE A 72 0.39 -9.80 0.86
N SER A 73 1.44 -10.29 0.20
CA SER A 73 1.37 -11.55 -0.55
C SER A 73 1.40 -12.80 0.34
N GLY A 74 1.71 -12.64 1.65
CA GLY A 74 2.27 -13.74 2.42
C GLY A 74 3.75 -13.95 2.09
N VAL A 75 4.42 -14.82 2.84
CA VAL A 75 5.75 -15.33 2.47
C VAL A 75 5.55 -16.47 1.49
N ILE A 76 6.03 -16.29 0.26
CA ILE A 76 5.89 -17.22 -0.84
C ILE A 76 7.27 -17.84 -1.12
N SER A 77 7.32 -19.17 -1.18
CA SER A 77 8.50 -19.93 -1.59
C SER A 77 8.35 -20.31 -3.06
N GLY A 78 9.17 -19.71 -3.91
CA GLY A 78 9.31 -20.05 -5.32
C GLY A 78 10.50 -20.98 -5.60
N PRO A 79 10.58 -21.52 -6.81
CA PRO A 79 11.65 -22.44 -7.18
C PRO A 79 12.97 -21.71 -7.44
N ASP A 80 14.04 -22.47 -7.69
CA ASP A 80 15.32 -21.91 -8.13
C ASP A 80 15.18 -21.27 -9.53
N PRO A 81 15.81 -20.11 -9.80
CA PRO A 81 15.73 -19.45 -11.11
C PRO A 81 16.23 -20.29 -12.29
N SER A 82 17.02 -21.34 -12.05
CA SER A 82 17.48 -22.28 -13.09
C SER A 82 16.53 -23.45 -13.34
N SER A 83 15.48 -23.60 -12.52
CA SER A 83 14.49 -24.67 -12.66
C SER A 83 13.43 -24.38 -13.72
N ASN A 84 12.74 -25.44 -14.16
CA ASN A 84 11.58 -25.36 -15.06
C ASN A 84 10.24 -25.48 -14.30
N ASP A 85 10.27 -25.38 -12.98
CA ASP A 85 9.08 -25.54 -12.14
C ASP A 85 8.15 -24.32 -12.27
N PRO A 86 6.83 -24.50 -12.13
CA PRO A 86 5.89 -23.38 -12.12
C PRO A 86 6.26 -22.33 -11.06
N THR A 87 6.39 -21.09 -11.49
CA THR A 87 6.70 -19.95 -10.61
C THR A 87 5.42 -19.47 -9.92
N PRO A 88 5.34 -19.48 -8.58
CA PRO A 88 4.22 -18.90 -7.86
C PRO A 88 4.12 -17.40 -8.14
N THR A 89 2.90 -16.88 -8.16
CA THR A 89 2.65 -15.46 -8.42
C THR A 89 1.79 -14.81 -7.35
N PHE A 90 1.94 -13.49 -7.22
CA PHE A 90 0.99 -12.62 -6.54
C PHE A 90 0.62 -11.51 -7.53
N ILE A 91 -0.68 -11.30 -7.76
CA ILE A 91 -1.17 -10.31 -8.71
C ILE A 91 -2.01 -9.29 -7.93
N MET A 92 -1.64 -8.02 -8.04
CA MET A 92 -2.40 -6.91 -7.46
C MET A 92 -2.90 -5.97 -8.55
N ASP A 93 -4.04 -5.35 -8.30
CA ASP A 93 -4.63 -4.32 -9.14
C ASP A 93 -4.26 -2.93 -8.59
N THR A 94 -4.10 -1.96 -9.48
CA THR A 94 -3.76 -0.58 -9.10
C THR A 94 -4.99 0.31 -9.18
N HIS A 95 -5.65 0.56 -8.06
CA HIS A 95 -6.97 1.23 -8.06
C HIS A 95 -6.94 2.74 -7.87
N VAL A 96 -5.88 3.28 -7.27
CA VAL A 96 -5.79 4.69 -6.90
C VAL A 96 -4.44 5.27 -7.28
N ASN A 97 -4.42 6.56 -7.61
CA ASN A 97 -3.19 7.30 -7.86
C ASN A 97 -2.35 7.41 -6.58
N GLY A 98 -1.04 7.44 -6.73
CA GLY A 98 -0.09 7.60 -5.64
C GLY A 98 1.14 6.71 -5.79
N THR A 99 2.00 6.72 -4.77
CA THR A 99 3.19 5.89 -4.72
C THR A 99 3.01 4.77 -3.71
N LEU A 100 3.31 3.54 -4.14
CA LEU A 100 3.36 2.37 -3.29
C LEU A 100 4.80 2.05 -2.94
N TRP A 101 5.07 1.95 -1.65
CA TRP A 101 6.35 1.52 -1.10
C TRP A 101 6.22 0.07 -0.66
N LEU A 102 6.91 -0.82 -1.37
CA LEU A 102 6.83 -2.26 -1.12
C LEU A 102 8.19 -2.78 -0.63
N TYR A 103 8.17 -3.80 0.20
CA TYR A 103 9.36 -4.42 0.75
C TYR A 103 9.17 -5.92 0.96
N CYS A 104 10.29 -6.63 1.11
CA CYS A 104 10.27 -8.02 1.55
C CYS A 104 10.40 -8.10 3.08
N SER A 105 9.40 -8.71 3.72
CA SER A 105 9.33 -8.88 5.18
C SER A 105 10.16 -10.05 5.72
N VAL A 106 10.82 -10.82 4.87
CA VAL A 106 11.61 -11.99 5.26
C VAL A 106 12.95 -11.53 5.86
N SER A 107 13.20 -11.95 7.11
CA SER A 107 14.49 -11.75 7.81
C SER A 107 15.02 -10.30 7.73
N ASP A 108 16.19 -10.11 7.15
CA ASP A 108 16.87 -8.83 6.93
C ASP A 108 16.87 -8.39 5.45
N HIS A 109 15.99 -8.96 4.61
CA HIS A 109 15.97 -8.68 3.17
C HIS A 109 15.69 -7.20 2.89
N CYS A 110 14.71 -6.60 3.56
CA CYS A 110 14.39 -5.18 3.41
C CYS A 110 15.58 -4.28 3.78
N GLN A 111 16.26 -4.58 4.89
CA GLN A 111 17.42 -3.84 5.36
C GLN A 111 18.63 -3.97 4.42
N LYS A 112 18.67 -5.05 3.64
CA LYS A 112 19.65 -5.28 2.57
C LYS A 112 19.25 -4.68 1.22
N GLY A 113 18.19 -3.88 1.19
CA GLY A 113 17.74 -3.15 -0.01
C GLY A 113 16.64 -3.85 -0.80
N MET A 114 16.03 -4.93 -0.28
CA MET A 114 14.90 -5.58 -0.95
C MET A 114 13.61 -4.79 -0.75
N SER A 115 13.49 -3.71 -1.52
CA SER A 115 12.33 -2.82 -1.59
C SER A 115 12.12 -2.31 -3.00
N MET A 116 10.92 -1.84 -3.27
CA MET A 116 10.57 -1.25 -4.56
C MET A 116 9.55 -0.13 -4.43
N GLU A 117 9.51 0.71 -5.45
CA GLU A 117 8.56 1.79 -5.63
C GLU A 117 7.65 1.50 -6.83
N ILE A 118 6.35 1.72 -6.67
CA ILE A 118 5.39 1.75 -7.79
C ILE A 118 4.68 3.10 -7.79
N ILE A 119 4.86 3.87 -8.86
CA ILE A 119 4.16 5.14 -9.11
C ILE A 119 2.93 4.85 -9.96
N VAL A 120 1.74 5.07 -9.40
CA VAL A 120 0.46 4.91 -10.10
C VAL A 120 -0.04 6.28 -10.58
N GLY A 121 -0.25 6.40 -11.89
CA GLY A 121 -0.79 7.60 -12.54
C GLY A 121 0.23 8.69 -12.87
N ASN A 122 1.53 8.34 -12.91
CA ASN A 122 2.62 9.23 -13.30
C ASN A 122 2.70 10.55 -12.49
N ASN A 123 2.50 10.45 -11.17
CA ASN A 123 2.60 11.56 -10.24
C ASN A 123 3.67 11.29 -9.15
N PRO A 124 4.96 11.26 -9.50
CA PRO A 124 6.03 11.03 -8.54
C PRO A 124 6.19 12.21 -7.56
N ASP A 125 6.55 11.91 -6.32
CA ASP A 125 7.06 12.91 -5.39
C ASP A 125 8.58 12.97 -5.51
N ALA A 126 9.12 14.05 -6.11
CA ALA A 126 10.55 14.20 -6.33
C ALA A 126 11.38 14.28 -5.03
N SER A 127 10.75 14.48 -3.88
CA SER A 127 11.39 14.47 -2.57
C SER A 127 11.43 13.08 -1.90
N GLN A 128 10.80 12.08 -2.53
CA GLN A 128 10.79 10.70 -2.06
C GLN A 128 11.46 9.82 -3.12
N THR A 129 12.60 9.22 -2.76
CA THR A 129 13.34 8.37 -3.69
C THR A 129 13.54 6.97 -3.12
N LEU A 130 13.57 5.97 -3.99
CA LEU A 130 13.84 4.60 -3.57
C LEU A 130 15.20 4.44 -2.89
N ASP A 131 16.21 5.20 -3.33
CA ASP A 131 17.54 5.18 -2.73
C ASP A 131 17.50 5.68 -1.27
N GLU A 132 16.80 6.79 -1.00
CA GLU A 132 16.64 7.32 0.36
C GLU A 132 15.80 6.38 1.23
N TYR A 133 14.74 5.78 0.67
CA TYR A 133 13.97 4.74 1.34
C TYR A 133 14.86 3.56 1.75
N GLN A 134 15.74 3.08 0.87
CA GLN A 134 16.65 1.97 1.16
C GLN A 134 17.73 2.34 2.21
N VAL A 135 18.24 3.58 2.19
CA VAL A 135 19.15 4.09 3.22
C VAL A 135 18.48 4.16 4.59
N ALA A 136 17.20 4.52 4.65
CA ALA A 136 16.42 4.49 5.87
C ALA A 136 16.11 3.04 6.31
N ALA A 137 15.74 2.17 5.38
CA ALA A 137 15.46 0.75 5.59
C ALA A 137 16.63 0.01 6.25
N ALA A 138 17.87 0.29 5.83
CA ALA A 138 19.08 -0.31 6.39
C ALA A 138 19.27 -0.04 7.90
N LYS A 139 18.59 0.98 8.45
CA LYS A 139 18.67 1.36 9.87
C LYS A 139 17.53 0.74 10.70
N VAL A 140 16.57 0.08 10.07
CA VAL A 140 15.44 -0.54 10.76
C VAL A 140 15.89 -1.83 11.44
N ALA A 141 15.57 -1.98 12.73
CA ALA A 141 16.05 -3.10 13.53
C ALA A 141 15.60 -4.47 12.98
N LYS A 142 14.35 -4.57 12.51
CA LYS A 142 13.78 -5.81 11.97
C LYS A 142 12.64 -5.50 11.01
N ALA A 143 12.55 -6.22 9.89
CA ALA A 143 11.39 -6.19 9.02
C ALA A 143 10.21 -6.93 9.69
N ILE A 144 9.02 -6.36 9.59
CA ILE A 144 7.79 -6.93 10.16
C ILE A 144 6.90 -7.39 9.00
N ALA A 145 6.31 -8.58 9.13
CA ALA A 145 5.32 -9.07 8.18
C ALA A 145 3.92 -8.67 8.67
N PRO A 146 3.02 -8.22 7.78
CA PRO A 146 1.59 -8.16 8.08
C PRO A 146 1.04 -9.55 8.43
N ASP A 147 -0.06 -9.61 9.18
CA ASP A 147 -0.64 -10.88 9.64
C ASP A 147 -1.55 -11.55 8.60
N THR A 148 -2.12 -10.77 7.67
CA THR A 148 -3.16 -11.25 6.73
C THR A 148 -2.75 -11.00 5.30
N VAL A 149 -2.88 -12.03 4.45
CA VAL A 149 -2.71 -11.92 3.00
C VAL A 149 -3.86 -11.10 2.43
N GLU A 150 -3.55 -10.01 1.74
CA GLU A 150 -4.54 -9.07 1.21
C GLU A 150 -3.96 -8.27 0.03
N GLY A 151 -4.82 -7.57 -0.71
CA GLY A 151 -4.40 -6.60 -1.73
C GLY A 151 -4.02 -7.22 -3.07
N GLY A 152 -4.26 -8.52 -3.24
CA GLY A 152 -4.03 -9.24 -4.48
C GLY A 152 -4.42 -10.71 -4.38
N THR A 153 -4.20 -11.45 -5.46
CA THR A 153 -4.48 -12.89 -5.56
C THR A 153 -3.19 -13.67 -5.72
N VAL A 154 -3.05 -14.74 -4.95
CA VAL A 154 -1.92 -15.68 -5.07
C VAL A 154 -2.25 -16.73 -6.13
N GLY A 155 -1.35 -16.90 -7.11
CA GLY A 155 -1.42 -17.92 -8.15
C GLY A 155 -0.90 -19.29 -7.69
N PRO A 156 -0.98 -20.32 -8.54
CA PRO A 156 -0.63 -21.68 -8.17
C PRO A 156 0.80 -21.80 -7.64
N GLN A 157 0.93 -22.30 -6.41
CA GLN A 157 2.22 -22.58 -5.77
C GLN A 157 2.70 -23.98 -6.17
N SER A 158 3.92 -24.10 -6.69
CA SER A 158 4.56 -25.40 -6.86
C SER A 158 5.12 -25.85 -5.49
N GLY A 159 4.36 -26.71 -4.78
CA GLY A 159 4.86 -27.40 -3.57
C GLY A 159 3.94 -27.38 -2.35
N SER A 160 3.42 -28.58 -2.04
CA SER A 160 2.75 -29.08 -0.82
C SER A 160 1.55 -28.33 -0.25
N THR A 161 0.39 -28.94 -0.49
CA THR A 161 -0.91 -28.76 0.16
C THR A 161 -0.82 -28.53 1.67
N SER A 162 -1.39 -27.42 2.13
CA SER A 162 -2.15 -27.39 3.38
C SER A 162 -3.59 -27.04 3.02
N ASN A 163 -4.47 -28.03 3.16
CA ASN A 163 -5.91 -27.86 2.99
C ASN A 163 -6.42 -26.81 3.98
N THR A 164 -7.16 -25.83 3.48
CA THR A 164 -8.28 -25.28 4.23
C THR A 164 -9.38 -25.00 3.21
N ASP A 165 -10.46 -25.75 3.34
CA ASP A 165 -11.65 -25.65 2.50
C ASP A 165 -12.22 -24.22 2.56
N GLY A 166 -12.08 -23.51 1.44
CA GLY A 166 -12.80 -22.26 1.17
C GLY A 166 -13.77 -22.52 0.02
N THR A 167 -15.03 -22.78 0.34
CA THR A 167 -16.12 -22.90 -0.63
C THR A 167 -16.28 -21.58 -1.38
N SER A 168 -15.73 -21.48 -2.59
CA SER A 168 -16.06 -20.41 -3.53
C SER A 168 -17.40 -20.71 -4.18
N SER A 169 -18.46 -20.13 -3.62
CA SER A 169 -19.78 -20.09 -4.26
C SER A 169 -19.72 -19.17 -5.48
N ALA A 170 -19.80 -19.76 -6.67
CA ALA A 170 -19.99 -19.01 -7.91
C ALA A 170 -21.37 -18.34 -7.89
N SER A 171 -21.41 -17.01 -7.94
CA SER A 171 -22.65 -16.26 -8.13
C SER A 171 -22.88 -16.08 -9.64
N ALA A 172 -23.81 -16.87 -10.18
CA ALA A 172 -24.34 -16.69 -11.53
C ALA A 172 -25.67 -15.92 -11.44
N SER A 173 -25.71 -14.77 -12.10
CA SER A 173 -26.90 -13.94 -12.28
C SER A 173 -27.96 -14.68 -13.11
N SER A 174 -29.21 -14.72 -12.65
CA SER A 174 -30.37 -14.88 -13.53
C SER A 174 -31.65 -14.27 -12.93
N THR A 175 -32.41 -13.69 -13.84
CA THR A 175 -33.54 -12.78 -13.69
C THR A 175 -34.88 -13.50 -13.47
N GLY A 176 -35.80 -12.89 -12.71
CA GLY A 176 -37.24 -13.22 -12.62
C GLY A 176 -37.57 -14.34 -11.60
N THR A 177 -38.55 -14.27 -10.71
CA THR A 177 -39.87 -13.60 -10.73
C THR A 177 -40.36 -13.50 -9.28
N VAL A 178 -40.98 -12.38 -8.88
CA VAL A 178 -41.51 -12.20 -7.52
C VAL A 178 -42.77 -13.06 -7.30
N THR A 179 -42.80 -13.85 -6.23
CA THR A 179 -44.05 -14.37 -5.66
C THR A 179 -43.98 -14.12 -4.15
N ALA A 180 -44.85 -13.23 -3.67
CA ALA A 180 -44.96 -12.89 -2.26
C ALA A 180 -45.71 -13.97 -1.50
N VAL A 181 -45.14 -14.46 -0.40
CA VAL A 181 -45.89 -15.12 0.68
C VAL A 181 -45.41 -14.54 2.02
N SER A 182 -46.40 -14.03 2.75
CA SER A 182 -46.33 -13.41 4.06
C SER A 182 -45.89 -14.41 5.15
N GLY A 183 -45.03 -13.98 6.06
CA GLY A 183 -44.57 -14.79 7.19
C GLY A 183 -43.89 -13.92 8.25
N ASN A 184 -44.63 -13.62 9.29
CA ASN A 184 -44.32 -12.68 10.35
C ASN A 184 -43.66 -13.42 11.53
N THR A 185 -42.37 -13.22 11.82
CA THR A 185 -41.77 -13.66 13.10
C THR A 185 -40.57 -12.81 13.54
N THR A 186 -40.88 -11.96 14.52
CA THR A 186 -40.11 -11.50 15.69
C THR A 186 -38.65 -11.95 15.82
N ALA A 187 -37.75 -10.96 15.80
CA ALA A 187 -36.36 -11.07 16.21
C ALA A 187 -36.24 -11.19 17.75
N THR A 188 -35.52 -12.21 18.23
CA THR A 188 -35.04 -12.31 19.61
C THR A 188 -33.53 -12.21 19.59
N THR A 189 -33.00 -11.11 20.14
CA THR A 189 -31.56 -10.88 20.33
C THR A 189 -31.10 -11.54 21.63
N THR A 190 -30.36 -12.64 21.54
CA THR A 190 -29.62 -13.21 22.68
C THR A 190 -28.18 -12.70 22.63
N ALA A 191 -27.86 -11.72 23.46
CA ALA A 191 -26.49 -11.25 23.69
C ALA A 191 -25.75 -12.26 24.59
N LEU A 192 -24.64 -12.79 24.09
CA LEU A 192 -23.74 -13.66 24.84
C LEU A 192 -22.60 -12.82 25.40
N SER A 193 -22.51 -12.73 26.73
CA SER A 193 -21.44 -12.02 27.45
C SER A 193 -20.26 -12.96 27.71
N THR A 194 -19.06 -12.60 27.25
CA THR A 194 -17.80 -13.23 27.66
C THR A 194 -16.99 -12.27 28.52
N THR A 195 -16.75 -12.68 29.76
CA THR A 195 -15.90 -12.04 30.77
C THR A 195 -14.42 -12.10 30.39
N PHE A 196 -13.75 -10.94 30.37
CA PHE A 196 -12.28 -10.84 30.40
C PHE A 196 -11.83 -10.34 31.78
N THR A 197 -10.96 -11.12 32.40
CA THR A 197 -10.33 -10.84 33.70
C THR A 197 -9.12 -9.93 33.50
N SER A 198 -9.24 -8.66 33.90
CA SER A 198 -8.10 -7.73 33.96
C SER A 198 -7.86 -7.32 35.42
N LYS A 199 -6.65 -7.57 35.90
CA LYS A 199 -6.20 -7.32 37.26
C LYS A 199 -5.80 -5.84 37.42
N ALA A 200 -6.53 -5.17 38.31
CA ALA A 200 -6.17 -4.01 39.13
C ALA A 200 -5.64 -2.72 38.45
N SER A 201 -6.49 -1.69 38.44
CA SER A 201 -6.23 -0.47 39.23
C SER A 201 -7.55 0.22 39.59
N THR A 202 -7.69 0.46 40.88
CA THR A 202 -8.81 1.12 41.56
C THR A 202 -8.93 2.58 41.14
N VAL A 203 -10.08 2.97 40.60
CA VAL A 203 -10.59 4.35 40.68
C VAL A 203 -12.06 4.31 41.07
N THR A 204 -12.35 4.84 42.25
CA THR A 204 -13.70 5.10 42.74
C THR A 204 -14.24 6.34 42.03
N ALA A 205 -15.36 6.23 41.33
CA ALA A 205 -16.19 7.37 40.98
C ALA A 205 -17.67 6.98 40.90
N THR A 206 -18.46 7.65 41.75
CA THR A 206 -19.89 7.53 41.97
C THR A 206 -20.68 8.14 40.82
N LYS A 207 -21.83 7.54 40.50
CA LYS A 207 -22.73 7.92 39.40
C LYS A 207 -23.69 9.05 39.77
N SER A 208 -23.80 10.05 38.90
CA SER A 208 -24.98 10.90 38.64
C SER A 208 -24.64 11.69 37.37
N GLY A 209 -25.35 11.64 36.25
CA GLY A 209 -26.78 11.86 36.09
C GLY A 209 -26.97 13.19 35.37
N GLU A 210 -27.81 13.18 34.33
CA GLU A 210 -28.39 14.33 33.63
C GLU A 210 -27.66 14.94 32.41
N SER A 211 -28.49 15.16 31.40
CA SER A 211 -28.23 15.74 30.08
C SER A 211 -27.92 17.24 30.16
N GLY A 212 -27.09 17.72 29.24
CA GLY A 212 -26.88 19.16 29.05
C GLY A 212 -25.99 19.47 27.84
N SER A 213 -26.60 20.05 26.80
CA SER A 213 -25.89 20.70 25.70
C SER A 213 -25.29 22.00 26.20
N ALA A 214 -23.99 22.23 25.99
CA ALA A 214 -23.41 23.57 25.94
C ALA A 214 -22.04 23.56 25.23
N SER A 215 -21.93 24.50 24.30
CA SER A 215 -20.72 24.94 23.62
C SER A 215 -19.73 25.59 24.58
N ALA A 216 -18.43 25.39 24.38
CA ALA A 216 -17.39 26.24 24.97
C ALA A 216 -16.13 26.29 24.09
N THR A 217 -15.90 27.49 23.59
CA THR A 217 -14.63 28.04 23.09
C THR A 217 -13.55 28.05 24.19
N GLY A 218 -12.31 27.74 23.83
CA GLY A 218 -11.10 28.00 24.64
C GLY A 218 -9.86 27.65 23.83
N THR A 219 -9.29 28.60 23.09
CA THR A 219 -8.13 29.43 23.48
C THR A 219 -6.87 28.61 23.77
N ALA A 220 -5.95 28.67 22.81
CA ALA A 220 -4.60 28.14 22.88
C ALA A 220 -3.82 28.74 24.06
N ALA A 221 -3.22 27.87 24.87
CA ALA A 221 -2.22 28.26 25.85
C ALA A 221 -0.83 28.16 25.21
N THR A 222 -0.21 29.33 25.06
CA THR A 222 1.17 29.52 24.63
C THR A 222 2.13 28.95 25.68
N VAL A 223 2.99 28.01 25.29
CA VAL A 223 4.11 27.57 26.13
C VAL A 223 5.29 28.50 25.86
N THR A 224 5.65 29.28 26.88
CA THR A 224 6.87 30.10 26.93
C THR A 224 8.04 29.22 27.37
N ALA A 225 9.08 29.11 26.54
CA ALA A 225 10.39 28.60 26.94
C ALA A 225 11.44 29.73 26.78
N THR A 226 12.19 29.97 27.85
CA THR A 226 13.17 31.04 28.01
C THR A 226 14.60 30.48 27.94
N GLY A 227 15.47 31.16 27.18
CA GLY A 227 16.94 31.09 27.26
C GLY A 227 17.60 30.06 26.32
N ALA A 228 18.74 30.31 25.66
CA ALA A 228 19.68 31.42 25.70
C ALA A 228 20.45 31.50 24.36
N ALA A 229 20.85 32.71 24.00
CA ALA A 229 21.52 33.06 22.75
C ALA A 229 23.04 32.87 22.82
N SER A 230 23.63 32.37 21.73
CA SER A 230 25.05 32.48 21.40
C SER A 230 25.17 32.98 19.96
N LYS A 231 25.59 34.23 19.83
CA LYS A 231 25.94 34.91 18.57
C LYS A 231 27.13 34.20 17.92
N GLN A 232 27.14 34.04 16.60
CA GLN A 232 28.24 34.47 15.72
C GLN A 232 27.72 34.67 14.30
N ALA A 233 27.93 35.89 13.79
CA ALA A 233 27.68 36.29 12.41
C ALA A 233 29.02 36.35 11.69
N VAL A 234 29.12 35.76 10.49
CA VAL A 234 30.11 36.11 9.48
C VAL A 234 29.36 36.16 8.15
N ALA A 235 29.33 37.37 7.58
CA ALA A 235 28.86 37.69 6.25
C ALA A 235 30.04 37.74 5.27
N LEU A 236 29.71 37.99 3.99
CA LEU A 236 30.54 38.26 2.80
C LEU A 236 30.88 37.00 1.98
N GLY A 237 30.53 36.89 0.69
CA GLY A 237 29.93 37.85 -0.22
C GLY A 237 29.52 37.22 -1.55
N PHE A 238 28.60 37.89 -2.23
CA PHE A 238 28.22 37.62 -3.61
C PHE A 238 29.29 38.18 -4.56
N ALA A 239 29.77 37.36 -5.49
CA ALA A 239 30.48 37.81 -6.67
C ALA A 239 29.76 37.22 -7.90
N GLY A 240 29.01 38.08 -8.58
CA GLY A 240 28.48 37.79 -9.90
C GLY A 240 29.59 37.82 -10.94
N ILE A 241 29.49 36.96 -11.95
CA ILE A 241 30.24 37.11 -13.19
C ILE A 241 29.23 37.05 -14.33
N ALA A 242 29.15 38.17 -15.03
CA ALA A 242 28.51 38.34 -16.32
C ALA A 242 29.49 37.98 -17.45
N GLY A 243 28.94 37.53 -18.58
CA GLY A 243 29.65 37.36 -19.87
C GLY A 243 29.84 35.89 -20.26
N GLY A 244 29.53 35.44 -21.47
CA GLY A 244 29.16 36.18 -22.66
C GLY A 244 28.69 35.23 -23.77
N LEU A 245 27.91 35.83 -24.66
CA LEU A 245 27.48 35.33 -25.96
C LEU A 245 28.70 35.13 -26.87
N ALA A 246 28.87 33.92 -27.42
CA ALA A 246 29.73 33.68 -28.58
C ALA A 246 29.01 32.72 -29.55
N LEU A 247 28.55 33.32 -30.64
CA LEU A 247 28.17 32.69 -31.91
C LEU A 247 29.45 32.29 -32.68
N MET A 248 29.29 31.50 -33.75
CA MET A 248 30.28 30.90 -34.68
C MET A 248 30.50 29.42 -34.33
N ILE A 249 30.14 28.41 -35.14
CA ILE A 249 30.07 28.28 -36.61
C ILE A 249 28.99 27.24 -36.93
#